data_AF-A0A3S4T6E5-F1
#
_entry.id   AF-A0A3S4T6E5-F1
#
_cell.length_a   1.000
_cell.length_b   1.000
_cell.length_c   1.000
_cell.angle_alpha   90.00
_cell.angle_beta   90.00
_cell.angle_gamma   90.00
#
_symmetry.space_group_name_H-M   'P 1'
#
loop_
_entity.id
_entity.type
_entity.pdbx_description
1 polymer ?
#
loop_
_entity_poly.entity_id
_entity_poly.type
_entity_poly.pdbx_seq_one_letter_code
_entity_poly.pdbx_strand_id
1 'polypeptide(L)'
;MRRKMVEADLVECVIGLGPNLFYNSPMEACLLITRTRKAADRQGKVLFINAVKEVRQDKTIGFLEDAHIERIFNAYQAFTDQEDFAALVTTEEILEKNGNMAINRYVRSERFQSNNSVSFEEAYAGWQASSNELQSSMTELFKVLEAS
;
A
#
# COMPACT_ATOMS: atom_id res chain seq x y z
N MET A 1 5.60 -14.76 -12.93
CA MET A 1 6.86 -13.97 -12.92
C MET A 1 7.30 -13.64 -11.49
N ARG A 2 6.53 -12.86 -10.71
CA ARG A 2 6.89 -12.47 -9.32
C ARG A 2 7.30 -13.65 -8.43
N ARG A 3 6.46 -14.70 -8.36
CA ARG A 3 6.75 -15.92 -7.61
C ARG A 3 8.12 -16.52 -7.94
N LYS A 4 8.46 -16.65 -9.22
CA LYS A 4 9.76 -17.16 -9.68
C LYS A 4 10.95 -16.31 -9.22
N MET A 5 10.78 -14.99 -9.12
CA MET A 5 11.85 -14.10 -8.62
C MET A 5 12.10 -14.30 -7.13
N VAL A 6 11.04 -14.59 -6.36
CA VAL A 6 11.13 -14.91 -4.93
C VAL A 6 11.70 -16.31 -4.74
N GLU A 7 11.26 -17.31 -5.51
CA GLU A 7 11.80 -18.68 -5.50
C GLU A 7 13.30 -18.73 -5.84
N ALA A 8 13.75 -17.86 -6.75
CA ALA A 8 15.16 -17.74 -7.12
C ALA A 8 15.97 -16.82 -6.19
N ASP A 9 15.39 -16.36 -5.07
CA ASP A 9 16.00 -15.46 -4.09
C ASP A 9 16.60 -14.18 -4.70
N LEU A 10 15.98 -13.65 -5.77
CA LEU A 10 16.49 -12.49 -6.50
C LEU A 10 16.03 -11.16 -5.91
N VAL A 11 14.91 -11.14 -5.18
CA VAL A 11 14.32 -9.91 -4.63
C VAL A 11 14.94 -9.63 -3.28
N GLU A 12 15.70 -8.54 -3.14
CA GLU A 12 16.36 -8.18 -1.89
C GLU A 12 15.53 -7.21 -1.05
N CYS A 13 14.91 -6.21 -1.71
CA CYS A 13 14.10 -5.23 -1.02
C CYS A 13 12.99 -4.65 -1.91
N VAL A 14 11.85 -4.32 -1.30
CA VAL A 14 10.72 -3.63 -1.91
C VAL A 14 10.45 -2.36 -1.12
N ILE A 15 10.56 -1.20 -1.76
CA ILE A 15 10.37 0.11 -1.13
C ILE A 15 9.13 0.76 -1.73
N GLY A 16 8.15 1.11 -0.90
CA GLY A 16 6.97 1.86 -1.30
C GLY A 16 7.20 3.34 -1.08
N LEU A 17 6.97 4.14 -2.11
CA LEU A 17 7.16 5.58 -2.09
C LEU A 17 5.80 6.29 -2.12
N GLY A 18 5.79 7.51 -1.59
CA GLY A 18 4.59 8.34 -1.56
C GLY A 18 4.06 8.74 -2.94
N PRO A 19 2.84 9.30 -3.00
CA PRO A 19 2.21 9.71 -4.25
C PRO A 19 2.85 10.99 -4.83
N ASN A 20 2.47 11.32 -6.07
CA ASN A 20 2.81 12.57 -6.75
C ASN A 20 4.31 12.78 -7.04
N LEU A 21 5.14 11.73 -7.00
CA LEU A 21 6.57 11.82 -7.35
C LEU A 21 6.81 12.00 -8.85
N PHE A 22 5.84 11.63 -9.68
CA PHE A 22 5.90 11.80 -11.13
C PHE A 22 5.04 12.99 -11.54
N TYR A 23 5.63 13.91 -12.31
CA TYR A 23 4.99 15.17 -12.72
C TYR A 23 3.65 15.00 -13.47
N ASN A 24 3.40 13.83 -14.05
CA ASN A 24 2.22 13.51 -14.86
C ASN A 24 1.27 12.48 -14.22
N SER A 25 1.54 12.03 -12.99
CA SER A 25 0.72 10.99 -12.36
C SER A 25 0.71 11.08 -10.84
N PRO A 26 -0.48 11.07 -10.20
CA PRO A 26 -0.59 11.06 -8.75
C PRO A 26 -0.34 9.69 -8.11
N MET A 27 0.02 8.69 -8.90
CA MET A 27 0.20 7.32 -8.42
C MET A 27 1.35 7.20 -7.41
N GLU A 28 1.17 6.29 -6.45
CA GLU A 28 2.26 5.82 -5.60
C GLU A 28 3.26 5.00 -6.43
N ALA A 29 4.54 5.15 -6.12
CA ALA A 29 5.61 4.44 -6.79
C ALA A 29 6.19 3.34 -5.88
N CYS A 30 6.87 2.36 -6.47
CA CYS A 30 7.68 1.44 -5.69
C CYS A 30 9.01 1.15 -6.38
N LEU A 31 10.05 0.89 -5.57
CA LEU A 31 11.35 0.44 -6.02
C LEU A 31 11.49 -1.05 -5.68
N LEU A 32 11.89 -1.83 -6.67
CA LEU A 32 12.21 -3.25 -6.51
C LEU A 32 13.71 -3.42 -6.65
N ILE A 33 14.38 -3.72 -5.55
CA ILE A 33 15.83 -3.97 -5.53
C ILE A 33 16.04 -5.47 -5.69
N THR A 34 16.75 -5.83 -6.76
CA THR A 34 17.13 -7.22 -7.03
C THR A 34 18.63 -7.41 -6.95
N ARG A 35 19.04 -8.59 -6.52
CA ARG A 35 20.44 -8.97 -6.42
C ARG A 35 20.59 -10.45 -6.75
N THR A 36 21.38 -10.76 -7.77
CA THR A 36 21.60 -12.15 -8.21
C THR A 36 22.44 -12.96 -7.21
N ARG A 37 23.24 -12.30 -6.38
CA ARG A 37 24.06 -12.92 -5.33
C ARG A 37 23.94 -12.11 -4.05
N LYS A 38 23.01 -12.49 -3.19
CA LYS A 38 22.84 -11.88 -1.88
C LYS A 38 23.97 -12.26 -0.94
N ALA A 39 24.32 -11.32 -0.06
CA ALA A 39 25.20 -11.60 1.07
C ALA A 39 24.55 -12.67 1.97
N ALA A 40 25.37 -13.48 2.64
CA ALA A 40 24.90 -14.66 3.38
C ALA A 40 23.86 -14.33 4.45
N ASP A 41 23.96 -13.17 5.08
CA ASP A 41 23.04 -12.62 6.09
C ASP A 41 21.67 -12.19 5.52
N ARG A 42 21.58 -11.99 4.20
CA ARG A 42 20.37 -11.51 3.50
C ARG A 42 19.67 -12.58 2.65
N GLN A 43 20.26 -13.75 2.51
CA GLN A 43 19.69 -14.87 1.74
C GLN A 43 18.39 -15.37 2.37
N GLY A 44 17.43 -15.75 1.52
CA GLY A 44 16.12 -16.23 1.95
C GLY A 44 15.25 -15.18 2.64
N LYS A 45 15.62 -13.90 2.56
CA LYS A 45 14.89 -12.79 3.17
C LYS A 45 14.67 -11.66 2.17
N VAL A 46 13.58 -10.93 2.38
CA VAL A 46 13.20 -9.74 1.63
C VAL A 46 12.83 -8.64 2.61
N LEU A 47 13.45 -7.48 2.46
CA LEU A 47 13.12 -6.31 3.25
C LEU A 47 11.99 -5.51 2.58
N PHE A 48 10.92 -5.25 3.29
CA PHE A 48 9.85 -4.34 2.86
C PHE A 48 10.01 -3.02 3.60
N ILE A 49 10.01 -1.89 2.88
CA ILE A 49 10.07 -0.54 3.47
C ILE A 49 8.83 0.24 3.02
N ASN A 50 8.09 0.78 3.98
CA ASN A 50 6.94 1.64 3.75
C ASN A 50 7.34 3.12 3.91
N ALA A 51 7.84 3.71 2.83
CA ALA A 51 8.21 5.11 2.77
C ALA A 51 7.12 6.01 2.16
N VAL A 52 5.85 5.57 2.18
CA VAL A 52 4.72 6.34 1.62
C VAL A 52 4.57 7.71 2.30
N LYS A 53 4.96 7.81 3.57
CA LYS A 53 4.94 9.07 4.35
C LYS A 53 6.24 9.89 4.21
N GLU A 54 7.30 9.35 3.60
CA GLU A 54 8.61 10.02 3.45
C GLU A 54 8.64 10.86 2.19
N VAL A 55 7.70 11.79 2.06
CA VAL A 55 7.62 12.70 0.92
C VAL A 55 7.10 14.06 1.39
N ARG A 56 7.77 15.14 0.98
CA ARG A 56 7.21 16.48 1.15
C ARG A 56 6.24 16.73 0.01
N GLN A 57 5.00 17.03 0.34
CA GLN A 57 4.02 17.43 -0.66
C GLN A 57 4.04 18.95 -0.84
N ASP A 58 4.21 19.39 -2.08
CA ASP A 58 4.10 20.78 -2.48
C ASP A 58 3.02 20.88 -3.56
N LYS A 59 1.84 21.35 -3.15
CA LYS A 59 0.62 21.37 -3.98
C LYS A 59 0.29 19.97 -4.50
N THR A 60 0.57 19.70 -5.78
CA THR A 60 0.28 18.45 -6.48
C THR A 60 1.54 17.67 -6.82
N ILE A 61 2.71 18.08 -6.33
CA ILE A 61 4.00 17.45 -6.61
C ILE A 61 4.63 17.00 -5.30
N GLY A 62 5.08 15.76 -5.24
CA GLY A 62 5.84 15.19 -4.14
C GLY A 62 7.35 15.34 -4.37
N PHE A 63 8.09 15.65 -3.32
CA PHE A 63 9.55 15.76 -3.33
C PHE A 63 10.17 14.82 -2.29
N LEU A 64 11.15 14.03 -2.74
CA LEU A 64 12.06 13.28 -1.88
C LEU A 64 13.23 14.19 -1.54
N GLU A 65 13.22 14.75 -0.33
CA GLU A 65 14.30 15.55 0.21
C GLU A 65 15.41 14.64 0.76
N ASP A 66 16.59 15.19 0.98
CA ASP A 66 17.75 14.43 1.44
C ASP A 66 17.46 13.66 2.74
N ALA A 67 16.73 14.27 3.68
CA ALA A 67 16.33 13.62 4.93
C ALA A 67 15.45 12.37 4.70
N HIS A 68 14.54 12.40 3.73
CA HIS A 68 13.70 11.25 3.37
C HIS A 68 14.55 10.13 2.78
N ILE A 69 15.45 10.49 1.86
CA ILE A 69 16.34 9.55 1.19
C ILE A 69 17.28 8.89 2.21
N GLU A 70 17.89 9.68 3.10
CA GLU A 70 18.75 9.17 4.16
C GLU A 70 18.03 8.19 5.07
N ARG A 71 16.80 8.48 5.49
CA ARG A 71 16.02 7.57 6.34
C ARG A 71 15.73 6.23 5.64
N ILE A 72 15.31 6.28 4.38
CA ILE A 72 15.05 5.08 3.57
C ILE A 72 16.35 4.28 3.39
N PHE A 73 17.45 4.96 3.07
CA PHE A 73 18.76 4.35 2.86
C PHE A 73 19.27 3.69 4.14
N ASN A 74 19.15 4.37 5.28
CA ASN A 74 19.56 3.83 6.58
C ASN A 74 18.76 2.58 6.95
N ALA A 75 17.45 2.54 6.68
CA ALA A 75 16.65 1.34 6.89
C ALA A 75 17.06 0.18 5.96
N TYR A 76 17.36 0.46 4.69
CA TYR A 76 17.89 -0.54 3.75
C TYR A 76 19.26 -1.08 4.19
N GLN A 77 20.14 -0.21 4.70
CA GLN A 77 21.45 -0.63 5.21
C GLN A 77 21.33 -1.48 6.48
N ALA A 78 20.49 -1.06 7.43
CA ALA A 78 20.25 -1.79 8.67
C ALA A 78 19.71 -3.21 8.39
N PHE A 79 18.81 -3.35 7.40
CA PHE A 79 18.24 -4.63 6.99
C PHE A 79 17.57 -5.38 8.15
N THR A 80 16.88 -4.64 9.01
CA THR A 80 16.15 -5.15 10.18
C THR A 80 14.70 -4.68 10.14
N ASP A 81 13.86 -5.30 10.97
CA ASP A 81 12.52 -4.79 11.27
C ASP A 81 12.59 -3.41 11.94
N GLN A 82 11.64 -2.55 11.59
CA GLN A 82 11.39 -1.25 12.19
C GLN A 82 9.89 -1.03 12.27
N GLU A 83 9.38 -0.78 13.47
CA GLU A 83 7.94 -0.59 13.71
C GLU A 83 7.34 0.45 12.77
N ASP A 84 6.21 0.12 12.14
CA ASP A 84 5.47 0.91 11.15
C ASP A 84 6.25 1.38 9.90
N PHE A 85 7.51 0.96 9.73
CA PHE A 85 8.37 1.45 8.66
C PHE A 85 9.02 0.34 7.82
N ALA A 86 9.57 -0.69 8.44
CA ALA A 86 10.26 -1.77 7.73
C ALA A 86 9.95 -3.14 8.32
N ALA A 87 9.80 -4.15 7.45
CA ALA A 87 9.57 -5.53 7.86
C ALA A 87 10.51 -6.46 7.09
N LEU A 88 11.23 -7.31 7.81
CA LEU A 88 12.10 -8.33 7.27
C LEU A 88 11.35 -9.66 7.22
N VAL A 89 11.08 -10.12 6.00
CA VAL A 89 10.19 -11.26 5.76
C VAL A 89 10.96 -12.37 5.06
N THR A 90 10.69 -13.62 5.41
CA THR A 90 11.31 -14.76 4.76
C THR A 90 10.70 -15.01 3.38
N THR A 91 11.49 -15.59 2.47
CA THR A 91 11.00 -15.97 1.14
C THR A 91 9.86 -16.99 1.22
N GLU A 92 9.89 -17.88 2.20
CA GLU A 92 8.87 -18.90 2.44
C GLU A 92 7.51 -18.25 2.75
N GLU A 93 7.47 -17.29 3.68
CA GLU A 93 6.23 -16.59 4.05
C GLU A 93 5.60 -15.87 2.85
N ILE A 94 6.44 -15.28 2.00
CA ILE A 94 5.98 -14.59 0.78
C ILE A 94 5.39 -15.61 -0.22
N LEU A 95 5.99 -16.79 -0.34
CA LEU A 95 5.55 -17.85 -1.25
C LEU A 95 4.24 -18.51 -0.79
N GLU A 96 4.04 -18.67 0.52
CA GLU A 96 2.77 -19.09 1.12
C GLU A 96 1.64 -18.10 0.76
N LYS A 97 1.95 -16.80 0.74
CA LYS A 97 1.04 -15.73 0.31
C LYS A 97 1.00 -15.54 -1.22
N ASN A 98 1.24 -16.60 -1.99
CA ASN A 98 1.23 -16.63 -3.46
C ASN A 98 2.25 -15.71 -4.16
N GLY A 99 3.35 -15.34 -3.49
CA GLY A 99 4.34 -14.42 -4.04
C GLY A 99 3.87 -12.96 -4.08
N ASN A 100 2.91 -12.60 -3.23
CA ASN A 100 2.40 -11.24 -3.14
C ASN A 100 3.39 -10.35 -2.36
N MET A 101 3.88 -9.29 -3.00
CA MET A 101 4.88 -8.37 -2.46
C MET A 101 4.28 -7.00 -2.11
N ALA A 102 2.96 -6.92 -1.89
CA ALA A 102 2.32 -5.69 -1.45
C ALA A 102 2.77 -5.36 -0.01
N ILE A 103 3.38 -4.17 0.14
CA ILE A 103 4.04 -3.74 1.39
C ILE A 103 3.07 -3.70 2.57
N ASN A 104 1.81 -3.31 2.32
CA ASN A 104 0.75 -3.22 3.34
C ASN A 104 0.43 -4.56 4.03
N ARG A 105 0.86 -5.69 3.48
CA ARG A 105 0.67 -7.02 4.09
C ARG A 105 1.73 -7.35 5.13
N TYR A 106 2.85 -6.64 5.11
CA TYR A 106 4.04 -6.93 5.91
C TYR A 106 4.36 -5.78 6.86
N VAL A 107 4.31 -4.54 6.36
CA VAL A 107 4.43 -3.34 7.19
C VAL A 107 3.03 -2.85 7.52
N ARG A 108 2.59 -3.11 8.74
CA ARG A 108 1.35 -2.51 9.26
C ARG A 108 1.58 -1.02 9.44
N SER A 109 0.57 -0.21 9.19
CA SER A 109 0.62 1.23 9.43
C SER A 109 -0.60 1.61 10.26
N GLU A 110 -0.42 2.52 11.21
CA GLU A 110 -1.45 3.01 12.15
C GLU A 110 -2.79 3.44 11.52
N ARG A 111 -2.87 3.68 10.19
CA ARG A 111 -4.16 3.92 9.50
C ARG A 111 -5.19 2.81 9.70
N PHE A 112 -4.77 1.59 10.05
CA PHE A 112 -5.69 0.50 10.39
C PHE A 112 -6.14 0.50 11.86
N GLN A 113 -5.61 1.40 12.71
CA GLN A 113 -6.01 1.57 14.10
C GLN A 113 -7.04 2.68 14.32
N SER A 114 -7.33 3.53 13.32
CA SER A 114 -8.41 4.50 13.42
C SER A 114 -9.78 3.79 13.34
N ASN A 115 -10.32 3.52 14.53
CA ASN A 115 -11.66 3.06 14.86
C ASN A 115 -12.78 3.80 14.11
N ASN A 116 -13.09 3.37 12.89
CA ASN A 116 -14.44 3.55 12.35
C ASN A 116 -14.87 2.31 11.56
N SER A 117 -14.66 1.14 12.15
CA SER A 117 -15.31 -0.09 11.69
C SER A 117 -16.79 0.00 12.05
N VAL A 118 -17.57 0.69 11.21
CA VAL A 118 -19.01 0.45 11.16
C VAL A 118 -19.18 -1.04 10.92
N SER A 119 -20.01 -1.71 11.73
CA SER A 119 -20.19 -3.15 11.57
C SER A 119 -20.74 -3.44 10.16
N PHE A 120 -20.47 -4.63 9.63
CA PHE A 120 -21.03 -4.98 8.30
C PHE A 120 -22.56 -4.83 8.27
N GLU A 121 -23.23 -5.15 9.37
CA GLU A 121 -24.69 -5.01 9.48
C GLU A 121 -25.14 -3.56 9.45
N GLU A 122 -24.44 -2.66 10.14
CA GLU A 122 -24.75 -1.22 10.14
C GLU A 122 -24.47 -0.60 8.77
N ALA A 123 -23.36 -0.99 8.12
CA ALA A 123 -23.02 -0.53 6.78
C ALA A 123 -24.05 -1.02 5.74
N TYR A 124 -24.49 -2.28 5.86
CA TYR A 124 -25.51 -2.86 4.99
C TYR A 124 -26.87 -2.20 5.18
N ALA A 125 -27.29 -2.00 6.44
CA ALA A 125 -28.53 -1.31 6.76
C ALA A 125 -28.53 0.14 6.25
N GLY A 126 -27.42 0.87 6.43
CA GLY A 126 -27.25 2.22 5.90
C GLY A 126 -27.33 2.27 4.38
N TRP A 127 -26.62 1.36 3.69
CA TRP A 127 -26.68 1.25 2.23
C TRP A 127 -28.10 0.94 1.73
N GLN A 128 -28.80 0.02 2.39
CA GLN A 128 -30.16 -0.35 1.99
C GLN A 128 -31.16 0.79 2.22
N ALA A 129 -31.03 1.54 3.31
CA ALA A 129 -31.85 2.74 3.56
C ALA A 129 -31.64 3.81 2.48
N SER A 130 -30.39 4.14 2.16
CA SER A 130 -30.07 5.11 1.09
C SER A 130 -30.54 4.64 -0.29
N SER A 131 -30.47 3.33 -0.57
CA SER A 131 -30.97 2.78 -1.83
C SER A 131 -32.49 2.93 -1.96
N ASN A 132 -33.23 2.71 -0.87
CA ASN A 132 -34.68 2.88 -0.85
C ASN A 132 -35.09 4.35 -1.01
N GLU A 133 -34.35 5.26 -0.37
CA GLU A 133 -34.58 6.71 -0.48
C GLU A 133 -34.32 7.23 -1.91
N LEU A 134 -33.25 6.77 -2.55
CA LEU A 134 -32.97 7.02 -3.96
C LEU A 134 -34.10 6.51 -4.86
N GLN A 135 -34.59 5.29 -4.62
CA GLN A 135 -35.68 4.70 -5.41
C GLN A 135 -36.97 5.51 -5.28
N SER A 136 -37.30 5.95 -4.05
CA SER A 136 -38.49 6.76 -3.78
C SER A 136 -38.42 8.11 -4.51
N SER A 137 -37.31 8.84 -4.33
CA SER A 137 -37.10 10.13 -4.99
C SER A 137 -37.10 10.01 -6.52
N MET A 138 -36.52 8.97 -7.08
CA MET A 138 -36.51 8.73 -8.53
C MET A 138 -37.92 8.42 -9.08
N THR A 139 -38.71 7.66 -8.33
CA THR A 139 -40.12 7.35 -8.68
C THR A 139 -40.98 8.62 -8.68
N GLU A 140 -40.75 9.51 -7.72
CA GLU A 140 -41.43 10.80 -7.63
C GLU A 140 -41.07 11.72 -8.81
N LEU A 141 -39.79 11.77 -9.17
CA LEU A 141 -39.29 12.50 -10.34
C LEU A 141 -39.94 12.02 -11.65
N PHE A 142 -40.04 10.69 -11.85
CA PHE A 142 -40.68 10.12 -13.04
C PHE A 142 -42.17 10.46 -13.13
N LYS A 143 -42.89 10.48 -12.00
CA LYS A 143 -44.31 10.90 -11.97
C LYS A 143 -44.51 12.35 -12.39
N VAL A 144 -43.60 13.25 -12.01
CA VAL A 144 -43.65 14.66 -12.43
C VAL A 144 -43.40 14.81 -13.93
N LEU A 145 -42.48 14.01 -14.49
CA LEU A 145 -42.16 14.03 -15.91
C LEU A 145 -43.26 13.44 -16.79
N GLU A 146 -43.99 12.42 -16.32
CA GLU A 146 -45.12 11.82 -17.06
C GLU A 146 -46.41 12.65 -16.98
N ALA A 147 -46.50 13.59 -16.02
CA ALA A 147 -47.63 14.50 -15.85
C ALA A 147 -47.49 15.83 -16.61
N SER A 148 -46.37 16.02 -17.34
CA SER A 148 -46.06 17.18 -18.19
C SER A 148 -46.24 16.87 -19.67
#